data_AF-A0A7L2GTG9-F1
#
_entry.id   AF-A0A7L2GTG9-F1
#
_cell.length_a   1.000
_cell.length_b   1.000
_cell.length_c   1.000
_cell.angle_alpha   90.00
_cell.angle_beta   90.00
_cell.angle_gamma   90.00
#
_symmetry.space_group_name_H-M   'P 1'
#
loop_
_entity.id
_entity.type
_entity.pdbx_description
1 polymer ?
#
loop_
_entity_poly.entity_id
_entity_poly.type
_entity_poly.pdbx_seq_one_letter_code
_entity_poly.pdbx_strand_id
1 'polypeptide(L)'
;QEKKIFVVQGPYPVMRSLLRARGWVEKKLPRAGRQPVQQHPRSPWPPEEEEEEEKEEEQRDEDPDGIHNFMSHLVQDQVPYFIWTNHLGAIDCQMLRQDQVVNHYAQAGAFATKEGLCLNLRNLPWVHQADPDTFFPRCYRLGAVDERQAFIEDFRLTAARSLLKVALERAGDTPAGTEQPLKSGKGPGNHVPHPMPSTVGPGPLLPPQLVEQALQVCGQHLGSLGHEDIDGDPPFPRMTGTDWDRFLRDYYRVVHEGAGLALSGAQQERCRALLRGLAGRLPQLAVEGDRNVWILKPGAKSRGRGIVCTTQLEEVLQLAQRCMAPSVRPGEWVVQKYVERLLLVFGTKFDIRQWILVTNWNPLTVWFYRDSYLRFCSQPFSLRHLDPARHLCNVSIQKRYPLAQGWHPRLPLDRIWSCRQLQAYLAQVGRAEAWHQVMVPGMKAAVLGALRSAQDLVVSRKSSFELYGADFVFGEDCQPWLLEINVSPTMAPSSAVTSRLCASVQRDVLRVVIDRRDDPTCPTGAFELIYKE
;
A
#
# COMPACT_ATOMS: atom_id res chain seq x y z
N GLN A 1 5.07 -23.93 38.01
CA GLN A 1 5.87 -22.99 38.83
C GLN A 1 6.51 -21.90 37.97
N GLU A 2 7.17 -22.21 36.85
CA GLU A 2 7.83 -21.20 35.98
C GLU A 2 6.93 -20.44 34.99
N LYS A 3 5.60 -20.67 34.98
CA LYS A 3 4.66 -20.05 34.04
C LYS A 3 5.01 -20.24 32.54
N LYS A 4 5.70 -21.33 32.15
CA LYS A 4 6.11 -21.64 30.77
C LYS A 4 5.17 -22.59 30.04
N ILE A 5 3.90 -22.23 29.94
CA ILE A 5 2.91 -22.98 29.16
C ILE A 5 2.43 -22.09 28.02
N PHE A 6 2.40 -22.61 26.80
CA PHE A 6 1.98 -21.85 25.64
C PHE A 6 0.93 -22.55 24.79
N VAL A 7 0.20 -21.78 24.00
CA VAL A 7 -0.74 -22.25 22.97
C VAL A 7 -0.36 -21.59 21.64
N VAL A 8 -0.29 -22.37 20.57
CA VAL A 8 -0.18 -21.87 19.19
C VAL A 8 -1.35 -22.40 18.37
N GLN A 9 -2.18 -21.49 17.87
CA GLN A 9 -3.24 -21.79 16.90
C GLN A 9 -2.78 -21.38 15.50
N GLY A 10 -2.86 -22.33 14.56
CA GLY A 10 -2.41 -22.15 13.17
C GLY A 10 -1.02 -22.73 12.87
N PRO A 11 -0.56 -22.59 11.61
CA PRO A 11 0.64 -23.24 11.09
C PRO A 11 1.92 -22.46 11.40
N TYR A 12 2.27 -22.34 12.69
CA TYR A 12 3.50 -21.68 13.15
C TYR A 12 4.54 -22.66 13.74
N PRO A 13 5.14 -23.55 12.92
CA PRO A 13 6.13 -24.52 13.41
C PRO A 13 7.38 -23.83 13.98
N VAL A 14 7.79 -22.70 13.40
CA VAL A 14 8.92 -21.91 13.90
C VAL A 14 8.65 -21.40 15.32
N MET A 15 7.47 -20.83 15.56
CA MET A 15 7.07 -20.36 16.89
C MET A 15 7.07 -21.51 17.93
N ARG A 16 6.50 -22.67 17.57
CA ARG A 16 6.51 -23.88 18.42
C ARG A 16 7.92 -24.32 18.77
N SER A 17 8.79 -24.48 17.77
CA SER A 17 10.18 -24.90 17.96
C SER A 17 10.95 -23.93 18.87
N LEU A 18 10.80 -22.63 18.65
CA LEU A 18 11.47 -21.60 19.43
C LEU A 18 11.01 -21.50 20.89
N LEU A 19 9.73 -21.74 21.16
CA LEU A 19 9.20 -21.79 22.53
C LEU A 19 9.63 -23.07 23.25
N ARG A 20 9.57 -24.23 22.56
CA ARG A 20 10.08 -25.50 23.08
C ARG A 20 11.58 -25.41 23.43
N ALA A 21 12.38 -24.76 22.57
CA ALA A 21 13.80 -24.51 22.84
C ALA A 21 14.06 -23.59 24.05
N ARG A 22 13.08 -22.79 24.47
CA ARG A 22 13.11 -21.97 25.70
C ARG A 22 12.60 -22.73 26.94
N GLY A 23 12.35 -24.03 26.81
CA GLY A 23 11.80 -24.87 27.88
C GLY A 23 10.30 -24.67 28.11
N TRP A 24 9.56 -24.14 27.14
CA TRP A 24 8.10 -24.01 27.26
C TRP A 24 7.39 -25.28 26.81
N VAL A 25 6.27 -25.57 27.48
CA VAL A 25 5.43 -26.73 27.18
C VAL A 25 4.18 -26.29 26.42
N GLU A 26 3.91 -26.93 25.29
CA GLU A 26 2.74 -26.63 24.47
C GLU A 26 1.50 -27.31 25.07
N LYS A 27 0.45 -26.52 25.29
CA LYS A 27 -0.91 -27.00 25.50
C LYS A 27 -1.62 -26.99 24.14
N LYS A 28 -1.83 -28.16 23.54
CA LYS A 28 -2.59 -28.28 22.29
C LYS A 28 -4.08 -28.06 22.58
N LEU A 29 -4.72 -27.26 21.74
CA LEU A 29 -6.17 -27.09 21.78
C LEU A 29 -6.84 -28.39 21.30
N PRO A 30 -8.01 -28.78 21.84
CA PRO A 30 -8.78 -29.90 21.31
C PRO A 30 -9.02 -29.67 19.81
N ARG A 31 -8.81 -30.69 18.98
CA ARG A 31 -9.26 -30.63 17.59
C ARG A 31 -10.76 -30.39 17.61
N ALA A 32 -11.21 -29.20 17.19
CA ALA A 32 -12.63 -28.97 16.98
C ALA A 32 -13.11 -30.04 15.99
N GLY A 33 -14.02 -30.91 16.42
CA GLY A 33 -14.68 -31.83 15.51
C GLY A 33 -15.30 -31.03 14.37
N ARG A 34 -15.12 -31.50 13.13
CA ARG A 34 -15.72 -30.92 11.92
C ARG A 34 -17.21 -30.66 12.16
N GLN A 35 -17.59 -29.43 12.49
CA GLN A 35 -18.99 -29.02 12.43
C GLN A 35 -19.31 -28.67 10.97
N PRO A 36 -20.36 -29.26 10.36
CA PRO A 36 -20.81 -28.80 9.07
C PRO A 36 -21.35 -27.39 9.23
N VAL A 37 -20.70 -26.41 8.62
CA VAL A 37 -21.17 -25.03 8.57
C VAL A 37 -22.55 -25.03 7.93
N GLN A 38 -23.55 -24.54 8.66
CA GLN A 38 -24.87 -24.26 8.09
C GLN A 38 -24.71 -23.25 6.96
N GLN A 39 -25.15 -23.64 5.76
CA GLN A 39 -25.16 -22.78 4.59
C GLN A 39 -26.05 -21.55 4.86
N HIS A 40 -25.43 -20.39 5.09
CA HIS A 40 -26.09 -19.11 4.91
C HIS A 40 -26.42 -18.90 3.41
N PRO A 41 -27.46 -18.12 3.07
CA PRO A 41 -27.99 -18.10 1.71
C PRO A 41 -26.98 -17.51 0.72
N ARG A 42 -26.71 -18.30 -0.33
CA ARG A 42 -26.00 -18.00 -1.58
C ARG A 42 -25.53 -16.55 -1.77
N SER A 43 -24.26 -16.31 -1.46
CA SER A 43 -23.46 -15.30 -2.16
C SER A 43 -23.40 -15.66 -3.66
N PRO A 44 -23.48 -14.71 -4.61
CA PRO A 44 -23.35 -14.99 -6.05
C PRO A 44 -21.95 -15.43 -6.48
N TRP A 45 -20.99 -15.47 -5.55
CA TRP A 45 -19.58 -15.76 -5.80
C TRP A 45 -19.23 -17.14 -5.26
N PRO A 46 -18.37 -17.91 -5.97
CA PRO A 46 -18.01 -19.27 -5.56
C PRO A 46 -17.37 -19.27 -4.15
N PRO A 47 -17.49 -20.39 -3.40
CA PRO A 47 -16.96 -20.53 -2.05
C PRO A 47 -15.45 -20.24 -1.99
N GLU A 48 -15.04 -19.68 -0.86
CA GLU A 48 -13.82 -18.90 -0.66
C GLU A 48 -12.54 -19.75 -0.67
N GLU A 49 -11.55 -19.37 -1.50
CA GLU A 49 -10.16 -19.87 -1.48
C GLU A 49 -9.48 -19.72 -0.09
N GLU A 50 -10.09 -19.00 0.86
CA GLU A 50 -9.61 -18.88 2.25
C GLU A 50 -9.72 -20.21 3.01
N GLU A 51 -10.76 -21.01 2.76
CA GLU A 51 -10.89 -22.32 3.42
C GLU A 51 -9.95 -23.38 2.83
N GLU A 52 -9.63 -23.32 1.53
CA GLU A 52 -8.78 -24.33 0.89
C GLU A 52 -7.30 -24.15 1.25
N GLU A 53 -6.80 -22.90 1.31
CA GLU A 53 -5.42 -22.63 1.76
C GLU A 53 -5.24 -22.95 3.25
N GLU A 54 -6.23 -22.69 4.12
CA GLU A 54 -6.15 -23.07 5.55
C GLU A 54 -6.21 -24.59 5.77
N LYS A 55 -6.89 -25.34 4.90
CA LYS A 55 -7.01 -26.81 4.97
C LYS A 55 -5.73 -27.54 4.57
N GLU A 56 -4.91 -26.97 3.68
CA GLU A 56 -3.63 -27.58 3.26
C GLU A 56 -2.47 -27.30 4.24
N GLU A 57 -2.54 -26.24 5.05
CA GLU A 57 -1.47 -25.84 5.98
C GLU A 57 -1.52 -26.55 7.34
N GLU A 58 -2.64 -27.19 7.71
CA GLU A 58 -2.71 -28.09 8.88
C GLU A 58 -2.05 -29.44 8.59
N GLN A 59 -0.72 -29.52 8.50
CA GLN A 59 0.04 -30.75 8.85
C GLN A 59 1.54 -30.60 8.57
N ARG A 60 2.31 -30.38 9.65
CA ARG A 60 3.67 -30.91 9.90
C ARG A 60 4.03 -30.54 11.34
N ASP A 61 3.34 -31.16 12.29
CA ASP A 61 3.83 -31.18 13.67
C ASP A 61 4.90 -32.27 13.72
N GLU A 62 6.18 -31.86 13.71
CA GLU A 62 7.31 -32.77 13.89
C GLU A 62 7.34 -33.21 15.36
N ASP A 63 6.56 -34.26 15.68
CA ASP A 63 6.58 -34.96 16.96
C ASP A 63 6.79 -36.47 16.74
N PRO A 64 7.94 -36.87 16.16
CA PRO A 64 8.18 -38.26 15.75
C PRO A 64 8.11 -39.26 16.91
N ASP A 65 8.46 -38.83 18.12
CA ASP A 65 8.48 -39.67 19.32
C ASP A 65 7.21 -39.53 20.20
N GLY A 66 6.26 -38.68 19.78
CA GLY A 66 5.01 -38.43 20.52
C GLY A 66 5.18 -37.71 21.87
N ILE A 67 6.39 -37.25 22.20
CA ILE A 67 6.71 -36.63 23.49
C ILE A 67 5.94 -35.33 23.69
N HIS A 68 5.74 -34.54 22.63
CA HIS A 68 5.00 -33.28 22.73
C HIS A 68 3.51 -33.52 22.92
N ASN A 69 2.94 -34.55 22.30
CA ASN A 69 1.58 -35.00 22.60
C ASN A 69 1.45 -35.42 24.07
N PHE A 70 2.36 -36.23 24.60
CA PHE A 70 2.31 -36.64 26.00
C PHE A 70 2.39 -35.45 26.96
N MET A 71 3.35 -34.55 26.78
CA MET A 71 3.48 -33.34 27.60
C MET A 71 2.24 -32.45 27.52
N SER A 72 1.62 -32.32 26.35
CA SER A 72 0.38 -31.56 26.19
C SER A 72 -0.77 -32.11 27.03
N HIS A 73 -0.90 -33.44 27.15
CA HIS A 73 -1.92 -34.05 28.01
C HIS A 73 -1.68 -33.71 29.49
N LEU A 74 -0.41 -33.72 29.94
CA LEU A 74 -0.06 -33.39 31.33
C LEU A 74 -0.39 -31.94 31.72
N VAL A 75 -0.43 -31.01 30.75
CA VAL A 75 -0.73 -29.60 30.98
C VAL A 75 -2.13 -29.18 30.49
N GLN A 76 -3.02 -30.13 30.17
CA GLN A 76 -4.35 -29.82 29.61
C GLN A 76 -5.19 -28.91 30.53
N ASP A 77 -5.07 -29.08 31.84
CA ASP A 77 -5.84 -28.33 32.84
C ASP A 77 -5.11 -27.08 33.33
N GLN A 78 -3.93 -26.81 32.77
CA GLN A 78 -3.13 -25.65 33.13
C GLN A 78 -3.46 -24.45 32.25
N VAL A 79 -3.27 -23.25 32.81
CA VAL A 79 -3.51 -22.00 32.07
C VAL A 79 -2.28 -21.64 31.23
N PRO A 80 -2.43 -21.33 29.92
CA PRO A 80 -1.33 -20.87 29.10
C PRO A 80 -0.96 -19.41 29.42
N TYR A 81 0.33 -19.11 29.43
CA TYR A 81 0.89 -17.79 29.69
C TYR A 81 1.44 -17.10 28.45
N PHE A 82 1.61 -17.83 27.34
CA PHE A 82 1.90 -17.25 26.05
C PHE A 82 0.95 -17.84 25.01
N ILE A 83 0.32 -16.98 24.24
CA ILE A 83 -0.70 -17.38 23.29
C ILE A 83 -0.42 -16.72 21.94
N TRP A 84 -0.33 -17.56 20.92
CA TRP A 84 -0.12 -17.13 19.55
C TRP A 84 -1.25 -17.65 18.66
N THR A 85 -1.97 -16.77 17.99
CA THR A 85 -3.04 -17.14 17.06
C THR A 85 -2.87 -16.51 15.69
N ASN A 86 -3.58 -17.03 14.68
CA ASN A 86 -3.54 -16.52 13.31
C ASN A 86 -4.46 -15.31 13.09
N HIS A 87 -5.55 -15.19 13.84
CA HIS A 87 -6.49 -14.07 13.72
C HIS A 87 -7.04 -13.64 15.09
N LEU A 88 -7.43 -12.36 15.18
CA LEU A 88 -7.91 -11.72 16.41
C LEU A 88 -9.12 -12.45 17.04
N GLY A 89 -10.04 -12.96 16.22
CA GLY A 89 -11.26 -13.65 16.68
C GLY A 89 -11.04 -15.03 17.29
N ALA A 90 -9.81 -15.55 17.26
CA ALA A 90 -9.50 -16.86 17.83
C ALA A 90 -9.63 -16.89 19.36
N ILE A 91 -9.44 -15.74 20.02
CA ILE A 91 -9.41 -15.64 21.48
C ILE A 91 -10.06 -14.34 21.93
N ASP A 92 -10.96 -14.44 22.90
CA ASP A 92 -11.47 -13.27 23.62
C ASP A 92 -10.39 -12.70 24.56
N CYS A 93 -9.72 -11.65 24.08
CA CYS A 93 -8.66 -10.96 24.82
C CYS A 93 -9.16 -10.32 26.13
N GLN A 94 -10.46 -10.06 26.28
CA GLN A 94 -11.03 -9.49 27.50
C GLN A 94 -11.11 -10.52 28.63
N MET A 95 -11.18 -11.81 28.29
CA MET A 95 -11.23 -12.91 29.26
C MET A 95 -9.83 -13.35 29.73
N LEU A 96 -8.76 -12.81 29.16
CA LEU A 96 -7.38 -13.17 29.51
C LEU A 96 -6.91 -12.46 30.79
N ARG A 97 -6.28 -13.22 31.69
CA ARG A 97 -5.60 -12.68 32.89
C ARG A 97 -4.48 -11.72 32.48
N GLN A 98 -4.16 -10.72 33.29
CA GLN A 98 -3.19 -9.68 32.95
C GLN A 98 -1.78 -10.22 32.64
N ASP A 99 -1.40 -11.38 33.17
CA ASP A 99 -0.08 -12.00 32.99
C ASP A 99 0.01 -12.95 31.78
N GLN A 100 -1.08 -13.16 31.03
CA GLN A 100 -1.07 -13.96 29.81
C GLN A 100 -0.61 -13.12 28.62
N VAL A 101 0.47 -13.51 27.96
CA VAL A 101 0.94 -12.84 26.76
C VAL A 101 0.13 -13.30 25.55
N VAL A 102 -0.34 -12.37 24.71
CA VAL A 102 -1.06 -12.67 23.47
C VAL A 102 -0.55 -11.79 22.32
N ASN A 103 -0.47 -12.36 21.11
CA ASN A 103 0.01 -11.67 19.91
C ASN A 103 -1.03 -10.78 19.22
N HIS A 104 -2.10 -10.39 19.93
CA HIS A 104 -3.14 -9.51 19.40
C HIS A 104 -3.66 -8.47 20.41
N TYR A 105 -4.11 -7.31 19.90
CA TYR A 105 -4.93 -6.34 20.66
C TYR A 105 -6.41 -6.45 20.33
N ALA A 106 -7.29 -6.31 21.33
CA ALA A 106 -8.74 -6.48 21.20
C ALA A 106 -9.43 -5.58 20.16
N GLN A 107 -8.79 -4.47 19.74
CA GLN A 107 -9.31 -3.52 18.74
C GLN A 107 -8.23 -2.94 17.80
N ALA A 108 -7.21 -3.72 17.42
CA ALA A 108 -6.15 -3.25 16.50
C ALA A 108 -6.59 -3.00 15.04
N GLY A 109 -7.85 -3.27 14.69
CA GLY A 109 -8.33 -3.22 13.30
C GLY A 109 -8.60 -1.83 12.74
N ALA A 110 -8.74 -0.80 13.58
CA ALA A 110 -9.25 0.51 13.16
C ALA A 110 -8.36 1.24 12.13
N PHE A 111 -7.06 0.94 12.05
CA PHE A 111 -6.15 1.47 11.02
C PHE A 111 -5.62 0.39 10.07
N ALA A 112 -6.02 -0.86 10.28
CA ALA A 112 -5.62 -2.00 9.44
C ALA A 112 -6.61 -2.27 8.30
N THR A 113 -7.79 -1.64 8.32
CA THR A 113 -8.67 -1.56 7.16
C THR A 113 -8.29 -0.37 6.30
N LYS A 114 -8.58 -0.45 5.00
CA LYS A 114 -8.28 0.64 4.06
C LYS A 114 -9.11 1.88 4.37
N GLU A 115 -10.37 1.67 4.74
CA GLU A 115 -11.28 2.73 5.18
C GLU A 115 -10.79 3.39 6.47
N GLY A 116 -10.43 2.58 7.46
CA GLY A 116 -9.97 3.07 8.75
C GLY A 116 -8.65 3.83 8.65
N LEU A 117 -7.68 3.33 7.87
CA LEU A 117 -6.44 4.04 7.59
C LEU A 117 -6.71 5.39 6.89
N CYS A 118 -7.60 5.41 5.89
CA CYS A 118 -8.02 6.62 5.19
C CYS A 118 -8.61 7.66 6.15
N LEU A 119 -9.50 7.23 7.06
CA LEU A 119 -10.15 8.09 8.04
C LEU A 119 -9.15 8.65 9.05
N ASN A 120 -8.31 7.78 9.63
CA ASN A 120 -7.38 8.17 10.68
C ASN A 120 -6.31 9.13 10.16
N LEU A 121 -5.74 8.85 8.98
CA LEU A 121 -4.71 9.72 8.39
C LEU A 121 -5.26 11.10 8.01
N ARG A 122 -6.54 11.21 7.64
CA ARG A 122 -7.17 12.52 7.41
C ARG A 122 -7.23 13.39 8.68
N ASN A 123 -7.32 12.75 9.84
CA ASN A 123 -7.32 13.43 11.12
C ASN A 123 -5.91 13.72 11.65
N LEU A 124 -4.85 13.16 11.03
CA LEU A 124 -3.46 13.30 11.47
C LEU A 124 -2.99 14.75 11.66
N PRO A 125 -3.33 15.74 10.79
CA PRO A 125 -2.93 17.13 11.01
C PRO A 125 -3.42 17.70 12.33
N TRP A 126 -4.61 17.28 12.79
CA TRP A 126 -5.23 17.73 14.04
C TRP A 126 -4.58 17.11 15.28
N VAL A 127 -4.07 15.88 15.14
CA VAL A 127 -3.45 15.14 16.26
C VAL A 127 -1.95 15.45 16.38
N HIS A 128 -1.23 15.59 15.26
CA HIS A 128 0.24 15.67 15.25
C HIS A 128 0.85 16.70 14.29
N GLN A 129 0.06 17.59 13.68
CA GLN A 129 0.56 18.62 12.73
C GLN A 129 1.41 18.04 11.59
N ALA A 130 1.16 16.79 11.22
CA ALA A 130 1.83 16.12 10.11
C ALA A 130 0.87 16.05 8.91
N ASP A 131 1.41 16.32 7.72
CA ASP A 131 0.66 16.23 6.48
C ASP A 131 0.65 14.80 5.93
N PRO A 132 -0.50 14.08 5.95
CA PRO A 132 -0.60 12.73 5.43
C PRO A 132 -0.30 12.66 3.92
N ASP A 133 -0.51 13.74 3.16
CA ASP A 133 -0.32 13.74 1.71
C ASP A 133 1.15 13.63 1.28
N THR A 134 2.08 13.74 2.23
CA THR A 134 3.52 13.55 2.00
C THR A 134 3.95 12.08 1.95
N PHE A 135 3.14 11.14 2.45
CA PHE A 135 3.49 9.72 2.52
C PHE A 135 2.33 8.76 2.26
N PHE A 136 1.09 9.23 2.18
CA PHE A 136 -0.08 8.41 1.90
C PHE A 136 -0.82 8.99 0.68
N PRO A 137 -0.96 8.23 -0.43
CA PRO A 137 -1.69 8.72 -1.58
C PRO A 137 -3.12 9.06 -1.19
N ARG A 138 -3.58 10.25 -1.57
CA ARG A 138 -4.89 10.79 -1.19
C ARG A 138 -6.01 9.81 -1.50
N CYS A 139 -6.94 9.69 -0.57
CA CYS A 139 -7.90 8.61 -0.51
C CYS A 139 -9.25 9.12 0.00
N TYR A 140 -10.34 8.59 -0.54
CA TYR A 140 -11.70 9.02 -0.27
C TYR A 140 -12.62 7.83 -0.06
N ARG A 141 -13.57 7.95 0.88
CA ARG A 141 -14.61 6.95 1.12
C ARG A 141 -15.81 7.22 0.22
N LEU A 142 -16.07 6.33 -0.74
CA LEU A 142 -17.15 6.52 -1.73
C LEU A 142 -18.56 6.47 -1.14
N GLY A 143 -18.71 5.82 0.02
CA GLY A 143 -19.98 5.74 0.75
C GLY A 143 -20.38 7.03 1.47
N ALA A 144 -19.43 7.95 1.72
CA ALA A 144 -19.70 9.24 2.34
C ALA A 144 -19.96 10.30 1.27
N VAL A 145 -21.09 11.01 1.36
CA VAL A 145 -21.52 11.97 0.32
C VAL A 145 -20.49 13.08 0.12
N ASP A 146 -20.03 13.69 1.20
CA ASP A 146 -19.06 14.79 1.15
C ASP A 146 -17.71 14.34 0.60
N GLU A 147 -17.26 13.12 0.96
CA GLU A 147 -16.00 12.58 0.45
C GLU A 147 -16.10 12.18 -1.02
N ARG A 148 -17.25 11.67 -1.46
CA ARG A 148 -17.50 11.41 -2.87
C ARG A 148 -17.47 12.71 -3.68
N GLN A 149 -18.04 13.78 -3.16
CA GLN A 149 -18.01 15.08 -3.81
C GLN A 149 -16.57 15.63 -3.89
N ALA A 150 -15.82 15.54 -2.78
CA ALA A 150 -14.40 15.91 -2.77
C ALA A 150 -13.56 15.08 -3.76
N PHE A 151 -13.84 13.79 -3.90
CA PHE A 151 -13.21 12.94 -4.91
C PHE A 151 -13.52 13.41 -6.34
N ILE A 152 -14.78 13.74 -6.65
CA ILE A 152 -15.18 14.21 -7.99
C ILE A 152 -14.43 15.50 -8.34
N GLU A 153 -14.33 16.42 -7.38
CA GLU A 153 -13.59 17.68 -7.54
C GLU A 153 -12.10 17.42 -7.76
N ASP A 154 -11.47 16.56 -6.96
CA ASP A 154 -10.05 16.23 -7.13
C ASP A 154 -9.79 15.48 -8.45
N PHE A 155 -10.68 14.58 -8.87
CA PHE A 155 -10.56 13.93 -10.17
C PHE A 155 -10.52 14.96 -11.31
N ARG A 156 -11.42 15.95 -11.26
CA ARG A 156 -11.52 17.05 -12.23
C ARG A 156 -10.28 17.95 -12.21
N LEU A 157 -9.81 18.32 -11.02
CA LEU A 157 -8.58 19.11 -10.86
C LEU A 157 -7.35 18.32 -11.35
N THR A 158 -7.27 17.03 -11.06
CA THR A 158 -6.19 16.15 -11.53
C THR A 158 -6.20 16.02 -13.05
N ALA A 159 -7.38 15.92 -13.68
CA ALA A 159 -7.50 15.93 -15.14
C ALA A 159 -7.01 17.25 -15.76
N ALA A 160 -7.36 18.40 -15.17
CA ALA A 160 -6.86 19.70 -15.62
C ALA A 160 -5.33 19.80 -15.52
N ARG A 161 -4.75 19.40 -14.37
CA ARG A 161 -3.30 19.37 -14.18
C ARG A 161 -2.60 18.41 -15.15
N SER A 162 -3.17 17.23 -15.36
CA SER A 162 -2.68 16.25 -16.34
C SER A 162 -2.66 16.83 -17.74
N LEU A 163 -3.73 17.50 -18.18
CA LEU A 163 -3.79 18.10 -19.50
C LEU A 163 -2.63 19.09 -19.71
N LEU A 164 -2.35 19.95 -18.72
CA LEU A 164 -1.23 20.89 -18.79
C LEU A 164 0.12 20.17 -18.87
N LYS A 165 0.30 19.07 -18.11
CA LYS A 165 1.52 18.25 -18.15
C LYS A 165 1.72 17.63 -19.55
N VAL A 166 0.70 16.97 -20.10
CA VAL A 166 0.75 16.30 -21.41
C VAL A 166 0.94 17.32 -22.54
N ALA A 167 0.28 18.48 -22.47
CA ALA A 167 0.41 19.52 -23.47
C ALA A 167 1.85 20.06 -23.54
N LEU A 168 2.48 20.30 -22.38
CA LEU A 168 3.86 20.77 -22.29
C LEU A 168 4.88 19.74 -22.80
N GLU A 169 4.69 18.47 -22.46
CA GLU A 169 5.57 17.39 -22.92
C GLU A 169 5.56 17.31 -24.45
N ARG A 170 4.36 17.27 -25.06
CA ARG A 170 4.21 17.21 -26.53
C ARG A 170 4.74 18.45 -27.24
N ALA A 171 4.61 19.63 -26.65
CA ALA A 171 5.14 20.86 -27.23
C ALA A 171 6.68 20.87 -27.26
N GLY A 172 7.33 20.23 -26.27
CA GLY A 172 8.79 20.08 -26.20
C GLY A 172 9.35 19.08 -27.23
N ASP A 173 8.56 18.10 -27.66
CA ASP A 173 8.96 17.08 -28.65
C ASP A 173 8.88 17.57 -30.11
N THR A 174 8.32 18.75 -30.37
CA THR A 174 8.23 19.34 -31.71
C THR A 174 9.62 19.82 -32.15
N PRO A 175 10.26 19.24 -33.19
CA PRO A 175 11.55 19.71 -33.66
C PRO A 175 11.37 21.10 -34.27
N ALA A 176 12.07 22.10 -33.73
CA ALA A 176 12.25 23.37 -34.41
C ALA A 176 12.84 23.09 -35.80
N GLY A 177 12.16 23.55 -36.86
CA GLY A 177 12.52 23.25 -38.24
C GLY A 177 13.90 23.81 -38.66
N THR A 178 14.59 22.98 -39.45
CA THR A 178 15.66 23.27 -40.44
C THR A 178 17.00 23.83 -39.99
N GLU A 179 18.04 22.97 -39.93
CA GLU A 179 19.20 22.92 -40.86
C GLU A 179 20.09 21.67 -40.61
N GLN A 180 20.91 21.29 -41.61
CA GLN A 180 21.53 19.98 -41.92
C GLN A 180 22.70 19.47 -41.01
N PRO A 181 23.23 18.23 -41.21
CA PRO A 181 23.78 17.37 -40.15
C PRO A 181 25.31 17.34 -40.03
N LEU A 182 25.83 17.01 -38.84
CA LEU A 182 27.19 16.49 -38.63
C LEU A 182 27.29 15.51 -37.45
N LYS A 183 28.25 14.59 -37.55
CA LYS A 183 28.34 13.24 -36.98
C LYS A 183 28.93 13.14 -35.56
N SER A 184 28.44 12.12 -34.84
CA SER A 184 29.11 11.14 -33.95
C SER A 184 29.91 11.56 -32.71
N GLY A 185 29.49 11.01 -31.55
CA GLY A 185 30.31 10.75 -30.35
C GLY A 185 29.54 9.93 -29.31
N LYS A 186 29.99 8.69 -29.01
CA LYS A 186 29.36 7.71 -28.10
C LYS A 186 29.66 7.99 -26.62
N GLY A 187 28.66 7.81 -25.74
CA GLY A 187 28.79 7.61 -24.30
C GLY A 187 27.51 6.98 -23.71
N PRO A 188 27.56 6.07 -22.71
CA PRO A 188 26.40 5.31 -22.28
C PRO A 188 25.62 6.06 -21.19
N GLY A 189 24.50 6.66 -21.56
CA GLY A 189 23.51 7.19 -20.63
C GLY A 189 22.25 6.32 -20.65
N ASN A 190 21.94 5.66 -19.52
CA ASN A 190 20.65 5.02 -19.30
C ASN A 190 19.58 6.09 -19.03
N HIS A 191 19.18 6.76 -20.10
CA HIS A 191 17.82 7.25 -20.24
C HIS A 191 17.25 6.46 -21.41
N VAL A 192 16.28 5.60 -21.14
CA VAL A 192 15.39 5.10 -22.19
C VAL A 192 14.21 6.05 -22.19
N PRO A 193 14.20 7.12 -23.00
CA PRO A 193 12.94 7.69 -23.43
C PRO A 193 12.28 6.62 -24.28
N HIS A 194 11.11 6.15 -23.88
CA HIS A 194 10.30 5.28 -24.73
C HIS A 194 9.97 6.05 -26.01
N PRO A 195 10.52 5.68 -27.19
CA PRO A 195 10.07 6.29 -28.43
C PRO A 195 8.68 5.72 -28.70
N MET A 196 7.70 6.60 -28.85
CA MET A 196 6.39 6.24 -29.39
C MET A 196 6.59 5.66 -30.80
N PRO A 197 6.23 4.41 -31.10
CA PRO A 197 5.91 4.04 -32.47
C PRO A 197 4.54 4.64 -32.74
N SER A 198 4.51 5.81 -33.34
CA SER A 198 3.30 6.46 -33.86
C SER A 198 2.81 5.68 -35.08
N THR A 199 2.07 4.59 -34.86
CA THR A 199 1.32 3.89 -35.90
C THR A 199 -0.07 4.50 -36.15
N VAL A 200 -0.38 5.63 -35.52
CA VAL A 200 -1.62 6.38 -35.72
C VAL A 200 -1.24 7.79 -36.17
N GLY A 201 -1.72 8.20 -37.34
CA GLY A 201 -1.52 9.56 -37.85
C GLY A 201 -2.05 10.62 -36.86
N PRO A 202 -1.66 11.91 -36.99
CA PRO A 202 -2.07 12.95 -36.06
C PRO A 202 -3.60 12.98 -35.98
N GLY A 203 -4.15 12.59 -34.83
CA GLY A 203 -5.56 12.69 -34.55
C GLY A 203 -6.04 14.15 -34.69
N PRO A 204 -7.35 14.37 -34.91
CA PRO A 204 -7.89 15.72 -35.09
C PRO A 204 -7.46 16.65 -33.96
N LEU A 205 -6.95 17.83 -34.31
CA LEU A 205 -6.55 18.87 -33.35
C LEU A 205 -7.78 19.32 -32.56
N LEU A 206 -7.66 19.32 -31.24
CA LEU A 206 -8.72 19.83 -30.38
C LEU A 206 -8.68 21.36 -30.26
N PRO A 207 -9.81 21.99 -29.89
CA PRO A 207 -9.90 23.43 -29.82
C PRO A 207 -8.92 24.01 -28.78
N PRO A 208 -8.23 25.14 -29.07
CA PRO A 208 -7.28 25.78 -28.16
C PRO A 208 -7.90 26.23 -26.83
N GLN A 209 -9.23 26.35 -26.76
CA GLN A 209 -9.99 26.69 -25.56
C GLN A 209 -9.80 25.68 -24.43
N LEU A 210 -9.51 24.41 -24.74
CA LEU A 210 -9.33 23.37 -23.73
C LEU A 210 -8.14 23.66 -22.80
N VAL A 211 -7.05 24.18 -23.34
CA VAL A 211 -5.85 24.58 -22.56
C VAL A 211 -6.17 25.77 -21.67
N GLU A 212 -6.88 26.78 -22.19
CA GLU A 212 -7.27 27.95 -21.40
C GLU A 212 -8.19 27.58 -20.24
N GLN A 213 -9.12 26.65 -20.45
CA GLN A 213 -9.95 26.10 -19.36
C GLN A 213 -9.10 25.41 -18.29
N ALA A 214 -8.15 24.56 -18.69
CA ALA A 214 -7.27 23.88 -17.73
C ALA A 214 -6.37 24.87 -16.97
N LEU A 215 -5.84 25.91 -17.64
CA LEU A 215 -5.07 26.98 -17.03
C LEU A 215 -5.91 27.77 -16.02
N GLN A 216 -7.15 28.11 -16.36
CA GLN A 216 -8.07 28.81 -15.46
C GLN A 216 -8.38 27.97 -14.22
N VAL A 217 -8.78 26.71 -14.40
CA VAL A 217 -9.08 25.78 -13.30
C VAL A 217 -7.88 25.61 -12.38
N CYS A 218 -6.70 25.36 -12.93
CA CYS A 218 -5.49 25.17 -12.15
C CYS A 218 -5.07 26.47 -11.44
N GLY A 219 -5.29 27.63 -12.05
CA GLY A 219 -5.03 28.95 -11.47
C GLY A 219 -5.93 29.23 -10.28
N GLN A 220 -7.23 28.98 -10.42
CA GLN A 220 -8.19 29.09 -9.32
C GLN A 220 -7.82 28.16 -8.17
N HIS A 221 -7.45 26.91 -8.47
CA HIS A 221 -7.04 25.96 -7.45
C HIS A 221 -5.77 26.40 -6.70
N LEU A 222 -4.77 26.93 -7.41
CA LEU A 222 -3.57 27.47 -6.77
C LEU A 222 -3.90 28.66 -5.85
N GLY A 223 -4.81 29.55 -6.27
CA GLY A 223 -5.30 30.66 -5.45
C GLY A 223 -6.00 30.19 -4.18
N SER A 224 -6.89 29.19 -4.27
CA SER A 224 -7.55 28.59 -3.09
C SER A 224 -6.54 27.92 -2.13
N LEU A 225 -5.50 27.26 -2.65
CA LEU A 225 -4.41 26.74 -1.82
C LEU A 225 -3.57 27.85 -1.15
N GLY A 226 -3.62 29.06 -1.69
CA GLY A 226 -3.03 30.27 -1.13
C GLY A 226 -3.97 31.07 -0.22
N HIS A 227 -5.20 30.61 0.01
CA HIS A 227 -6.26 31.33 0.73
C HIS A 227 -6.68 32.67 0.09
N GLU A 228 -6.45 32.83 -1.22
CA GLU A 228 -6.79 34.04 -1.97
C GLU A 228 -8.30 34.15 -2.27
N ASP A 229 -9.09 33.14 -1.89
CA ASP A 229 -10.54 33.03 -2.07
C ASP A 229 -11.37 33.32 -0.82
N ILE A 230 -10.72 33.69 0.30
CA ILE A 230 -11.40 33.99 1.58
C ILE A 230 -12.07 35.37 1.54
N ASP A 231 -11.45 36.36 0.90
CA ASP A 231 -11.85 37.78 0.99
C ASP A 231 -12.40 38.36 -0.34
N GLY A 232 -12.54 37.56 -1.40
CA GLY A 232 -12.93 38.00 -2.74
C GLY A 232 -14.27 37.44 -3.22
N ASP A 233 -14.96 38.17 -4.11
CA ASP A 233 -16.06 37.60 -4.91
C ASP A 233 -15.55 36.35 -5.65
N PRO A 234 -16.35 35.27 -5.76
CA PRO A 234 -15.92 34.04 -6.39
C PRO A 234 -15.41 34.33 -7.82
N PRO A 235 -14.15 33.98 -8.16
CA PRO A 235 -13.54 34.44 -9.39
C PRO A 235 -14.16 33.71 -10.58
N PHE A 236 -14.95 34.44 -11.39
CA PHE A 236 -15.55 33.99 -12.65
C PHE A 236 -16.50 32.78 -12.52
N PRO A 237 -17.38 32.49 -13.50
CA PRO A 237 -18.31 31.36 -13.37
C PRO A 237 -17.54 30.05 -13.17
N ARG A 238 -17.77 29.40 -12.03
CA ARG A 238 -17.30 28.04 -11.78
C ARG A 238 -17.87 27.13 -12.87
N MET A 239 -17.03 26.29 -13.45
CA MET A 239 -17.46 25.29 -14.43
C MET A 239 -18.64 24.49 -13.86
N THR A 240 -19.74 24.44 -14.62
CA THR A 240 -20.95 23.70 -14.25
C THR A 240 -20.77 22.20 -14.54
N GLY A 241 -21.72 21.37 -14.11
CA GLY A 241 -21.68 19.91 -14.37
C GLY A 241 -21.51 19.58 -15.85
N THR A 242 -22.26 20.23 -16.73
CA THR A 242 -22.19 20.04 -18.18
C THR A 242 -20.87 20.52 -18.79
N ASP A 243 -20.26 21.56 -18.23
CA ASP A 243 -18.94 22.04 -18.67
C ASP A 243 -17.86 21.02 -18.36
N TRP A 244 -17.94 20.38 -17.18
CA TRP A 244 -17.03 19.33 -16.77
C TRP A 244 -17.15 18.06 -17.62
N ASP A 245 -18.37 17.64 -17.95
CA ASP A 245 -18.57 16.45 -18.79
C ASP A 245 -17.98 16.66 -20.20
N ARG A 246 -18.06 17.88 -20.73
CA ARG A 246 -17.42 18.25 -21.99
C ARG A 246 -15.89 18.26 -21.85
N PHE A 247 -15.38 18.92 -20.81
CA PHE A 247 -13.95 19.00 -20.54
C PHE A 247 -13.32 17.63 -20.36
N LEU A 248 -13.92 16.73 -19.57
CA LEU A 248 -13.42 15.38 -19.33
C LEU A 248 -13.41 14.54 -20.60
N ARG A 249 -14.43 14.67 -21.46
CA ARG A 249 -14.46 14.00 -22.76
C ARG A 249 -13.29 14.41 -23.64
N ASP A 250 -13.03 15.71 -23.75
CA ASP A 250 -11.91 16.22 -24.55
C ASP A 250 -10.56 15.87 -23.89
N TYR A 251 -10.47 15.90 -22.56
CA TYR A 251 -9.32 15.42 -21.80
C TYR A 251 -8.98 13.95 -22.12
N TYR A 252 -9.96 13.04 -22.10
CA TYR A 252 -9.73 11.62 -22.41
C TYR A 252 -9.22 11.43 -23.84
N ARG A 253 -9.75 12.20 -24.80
CA ARG A 253 -9.26 12.18 -26.19
C ARG A 253 -7.80 12.59 -26.30
N VAL A 254 -7.37 13.63 -25.57
CA VAL A 254 -5.96 14.06 -25.58
C VAL A 254 -5.08 13.01 -24.89
N VAL A 255 -5.39 12.65 -23.65
CA VAL A 255 -4.49 11.91 -22.77
C VAL A 255 -4.49 10.41 -23.06
N HIS A 256 -5.63 9.84 -23.45
CA HIS A 256 -5.78 8.39 -23.66
C HIS A 256 -5.85 7.99 -25.14
N GLU A 257 -6.46 8.81 -26.00
CA GLU A 257 -6.64 8.49 -27.43
C GLU A 257 -5.59 9.13 -28.35
N GLY A 258 -4.76 10.03 -27.82
CA GLY A 258 -3.66 10.65 -28.58
C GLY A 258 -4.10 11.79 -29.49
N ALA A 259 -5.26 12.41 -29.25
CA ALA A 259 -5.68 13.62 -29.98
C ALA A 259 -4.65 14.75 -29.81
N GLY A 260 -4.38 15.48 -30.90
CA GLY A 260 -3.40 16.56 -30.91
C GLY A 260 -3.85 17.79 -30.12
N LEU A 261 -2.90 18.43 -29.43
CA LEU A 261 -3.11 19.67 -28.69
C LEU A 261 -1.89 20.58 -28.91
N ALA A 262 -2.13 21.80 -29.39
CA ALA A 262 -1.06 22.77 -29.68
C ALA A 262 -1.03 23.86 -28.59
N LEU A 263 0.18 24.27 -28.19
CA LEU A 263 0.41 25.36 -27.24
C LEU A 263 1.16 26.51 -27.91
N SER A 264 0.67 27.74 -27.74
CA SER A 264 1.48 28.94 -28.04
C SER A 264 2.62 29.11 -27.03
N GLY A 265 3.65 29.87 -27.38
CA GLY A 265 4.78 30.14 -26.46
C GLY A 265 4.32 30.75 -25.12
N ALA A 266 3.36 31.67 -25.16
CA ALA A 266 2.77 32.27 -23.96
C ALA A 266 1.99 31.26 -23.10
N GLN A 267 1.29 30.31 -23.74
CA GLN A 267 0.60 29.24 -23.02
C GLN A 267 1.60 28.28 -22.37
N GLN A 268 2.70 27.93 -23.04
CA GLN A 268 3.74 27.09 -22.45
C GLN A 268 4.34 27.72 -21.19
N GLU A 269 4.63 29.02 -21.22
CA GLU A 269 5.17 29.74 -20.06
C GLU A 269 4.17 29.75 -18.88
N ARG A 270 2.90 30.08 -19.15
CA ARG A 270 1.83 30.04 -18.15
C ARG A 270 1.66 28.64 -17.54
N CYS A 271 1.65 27.59 -18.37
CA CYS A 271 1.56 26.21 -17.90
C CYS A 271 2.72 25.85 -16.95
N ARG A 272 3.97 26.20 -17.34
CA ARG A 272 5.16 25.93 -16.52
C ARG A 272 5.13 26.67 -15.19
N ALA A 273 4.79 27.97 -15.21
CA ALA A 273 4.69 28.77 -14.01
C ALA A 273 3.63 28.21 -13.05
N LEU A 274 2.46 27.86 -13.57
CA LEU A 274 1.35 27.34 -12.78
C LEU A 274 1.64 25.96 -12.18
N LEU A 275 2.18 25.02 -12.97
CA LEU A 275 2.60 23.72 -12.45
C LEU A 275 3.71 23.82 -11.41
N ARG A 276 4.64 24.78 -11.55
CA ARG A 276 5.67 25.05 -10.53
C ARG A 276 5.05 25.57 -9.24
N GLY A 277 4.09 26.49 -9.32
CA GLY A 277 3.35 26.99 -8.15
C GLY A 277 2.61 25.87 -7.43
N LEU A 278 1.89 25.03 -8.18
CA LEU A 278 1.20 23.86 -7.65
C LEU A 278 2.17 22.84 -7.03
N ALA A 279 3.35 22.63 -7.61
CA ALA A 279 4.34 21.69 -7.07
C ALA A 279 4.82 22.09 -5.67
N GLY A 280 4.85 23.39 -5.36
CA GLY A 280 5.21 23.89 -4.03
C GLY A 280 4.11 23.72 -2.97
N ARG A 281 2.88 23.36 -3.37
CA ARG A 281 1.72 23.22 -2.47
C ARG A 281 1.11 21.82 -2.45
N LEU A 282 1.35 21.01 -3.48
CA LEU A 282 0.78 19.68 -3.65
C LEU A 282 1.90 18.62 -3.63
N PRO A 283 2.16 17.95 -2.49
CA PRO A 283 3.23 16.95 -2.38
C PRO A 283 3.12 15.82 -3.41
N GLN A 284 1.89 15.48 -3.81
CA GLN A 284 1.62 14.38 -4.73
C GLN A 284 1.68 14.76 -6.22
N LEU A 285 1.92 16.03 -6.59
CA LEU A 285 1.83 16.50 -7.99
C LEU A 285 2.77 15.74 -8.93
N ALA A 286 3.95 15.35 -8.45
CA ALA A 286 4.90 14.56 -9.22
C ALA A 286 4.36 13.13 -9.42
N VAL A 287 4.05 12.43 -8.34
CA VAL A 287 3.69 11.00 -8.34
C VAL A 287 2.29 10.70 -8.86
N GLU A 288 1.38 11.67 -8.83
CA GLU A 288 0.01 11.52 -9.38
C GLU A 288 0.01 11.30 -10.90
N GLY A 289 1.14 11.57 -11.57
CA GLY A 289 1.33 11.34 -13.00
C GLY A 289 0.51 12.26 -13.90
N ASP A 290 0.11 11.71 -15.03
CA ASP A 290 -0.53 12.40 -16.14
C ASP A 290 -1.70 11.60 -16.74
N ARG A 291 -2.02 10.41 -16.22
CA ARG A 291 -3.14 9.60 -16.73
C ARG A 291 -4.37 9.64 -15.85
N ASN A 292 -4.28 10.25 -14.68
CA ASN A 292 -5.37 10.34 -13.71
C ASN A 292 -5.92 8.95 -13.34
N VAL A 293 -5.01 8.00 -13.08
CA VAL A 293 -5.37 6.65 -12.66
C VAL A 293 -5.76 6.68 -11.18
N TRP A 294 -6.87 6.00 -10.88
CA TRP A 294 -7.40 5.77 -9.54
C TRP A 294 -7.52 4.27 -9.28
N ILE A 295 -7.29 3.87 -8.03
CA ILE A 295 -7.42 2.49 -7.58
C ILE A 295 -8.60 2.37 -6.61
N LEU A 296 -9.57 1.55 -6.99
CA LEU A 296 -10.75 1.22 -6.20
C LEU A 296 -10.43 0.01 -5.35
N LYS A 297 -10.65 0.11 -4.04
CA LYS A 297 -10.33 -0.97 -3.11
C LYS A 297 -11.54 -1.24 -2.20
N PRO A 298 -11.98 -2.49 -2.07
CA PRO A 298 -12.97 -2.85 -1.07
C PRO A 298 -12.37 -2.73 0.34
N GLY A 299 -13.08 -2.08 1.26
CA GLY A 299 -12.62 -1.68 2.59
C GLY A 299 -12.23 -2.84 3.49
N ALA A 300 -12.98 -3.95 3.44
CA ALA A 300 -12.78 -5.13 4.29
C ALA A 300 -12.12 -6.33 3.59
N LYS A 301 -11.74 -6.21 2.30
CA LYS A 301 -11.08 -7.31 1.56
C LYS A 301 -9.56 -7.20 1.61
N SER A 302 -8.92 -8.36 1.70
CA SER A 302 -7.46 -8.54 1.68
C SER A 302 -7.02 -9.32 0.43
N ARG A 303 -5.71 -9.57 0.30
CA ARG A 303 -5.09 -10.37 -0.79
C ARG A 303 -5.35 -9.82 -2.20
N GLY A 304 -5.64 -8.52 -2.29
CA GLY A 304 -5.91 -7.79 -3.53
C GLY A 304 -7.24 -8.12 -4.23
N ARG A 305 -8.13 -8.86 -3.58
CA ARG A 305 -9.42 -9.28 -4.16
C ARG A 305 -10.32 -8.06 -4.43
N GLY A 306 -10.85 -7.97 -5.65
CA GLY A 306 -11.79 -6.91 -6.06
C GLY A 306 -11.16 -5.54 -6.29
N ILE A 307 -9.82 -5.42 -6.27
CA ILE A 307 -9.14 -4.16 -6.58
C ILE A 307 -9.18 -3.91 -8.08
N VAL A 308 -9.56 -2.70 -8.47
CA VAL A 308 -9.65 -2.28 -9.88
C VAL A 308 -8.93 -0.94 -10.05
N CYS A 309 -8.15 -0.82 -11.12
CA CYS A 309 -7.59 0.46 -11.56
C CYS A 309 -8.41 1.01 -12.73
N THR A 310 -8.73 2.30 -12.72
CA THR A 310 -9.46 2.98 -13.79
C THR A 310 -8.95 4.39 -14.01
N THR A 311 -9.17 4.92 -15.20
CA THR A 311 -8.97 6.34 -15.56
C THR A 311 -10.29 7.06 -15.80
N GLN A 312 -11.44 6.40 -15.67
CA GLN A 312 -12.74 6.95 -16.01
C GLN A 312 -13.54 7.30 -14.75
N LEU A 313 -13.95 8.55 -14.62
CA LEU A 313 -14.77 9.02 -13.50
C LEU A 313 -16.09 8.25 -13.41
N GLU A 314 -16.73 8.01 -14.56
CA GLU A 314 -18.01 7.35 -14.67
C GLU A 314 -17.95 5.91 -14.15
N GLU A 315 -16.84 5.19 -14.39
CA GLU A 315 -16.65 3.83 -13.87
C GLU A 315 -16.55 3.82 -12.34
N VAL A 316 -15.85 4.81 -11.75
CA VAL A 316 -15.78 4.97 -10.29
C VAL A 316 -17.17 5.24 -9.71
N LEU A 317 -17.92 6.16 -10.31
CA LEU A 317 -19.25 6.54 -9.83
C LEU A 317 -20.28 5.41 -9.99
N GLN A 318 -20.22 4.64 -11.08
CA GLN A 318 -21.08 3.47 -11.27
C GLN A 318 -20.80 2.39 -10.21
N LEU A 319 -19.52 2.16 -9.89
CA LEU A 319 -19.17 1.24 -8.80
C LEU A 319 -19.70 1.75 -7.46
N ALA A 320 -19.48 3.03 -7.16
CA ALA A 320 -19.97 3.67 -5.94
C ALA A 320 -21.50 3.54 -5.79
N GLN A 321 -22.26 3.73 -6.87
CA GLN A 321 -23.72 3.60 -6.88
C GLN A 321 -24.17 2.16 -6.59
N ARG A 322 -23.51 1.15 -7.17
CA ARG A 322 -23.79 -0.26 -6.85
C ARG A 322 -23.56 -0.56 -5.37
N CYS A 323 -22.60 0.15 -4.75
CA CYS A 323 -22.29 0.04 -3.33
C CYS A 323 -23.22 0.84 -2.41
N MET A 324 -24.16 1.62 -2.96
CA MET A 324 -25.20 2.33 -2.22
C MET A 324 -26.56 1.63 -2.27
N ALA A 325 -26.63 0.42 -2.82
CA ALA A 325 -27.85 -0.37 -2.73
C ALA A 325 -28.22 -0.58 -1.25
N PRO A 326 -29.51 -0.58 -0.87
CA PRO A 326 -29.93 -0.68 0.54
C PRO A 326 -29.46 -1.94 1.27
N SER A 327 -28.97 -2.94 0.53
CA SER A 327 -28.34 -4.16 1.04
C SER A 327 -26.83 -4.05 1.31
N VAL A 328 -26.19 -2.94 0.97
CA VAL A 328 -24.73 -2.74 1.03
C VAL A 328 -24.39 -1.75 2.13
N ARG A 329 -23.40 -2.07 2.96
CA ARG A 329 -23.04 -1.22 4.10
C ARG A 329 -22.30 0.04 3.61
N PRO A 330 -22.63 1.24 4.14
CA PRO A 330 -21.80 2.44 3.92
C PRO A 330 -20.34 2.15 4.32
N GLY A 331 -19.36 2.64 3.54
CA GLY A 331 -17.93 2.46 3.84
C GLY A 331 -17.24 1.28 3.14
N GLU A 332 -17.97 0.50 2.33
CA GLU A 332 -17.38 -0.69 1.69
C GLU A 332 -16.26 -0.44 0.69
N TRP A 333 -16.08 0.78 0.19
CA TRP A 333 -15.08 1.08 -0.83
C TRP A 333 -14.38 2.40 -0.58
N VAL A 334 -13.06 2.35 -0.76
CA VAL A 334 -12.23 3.53 -0.88
C VAL A 334 -11.74 3.68 -2.31
N VAL A 335 -11.64 4.92 -2.76
CA VAL A 335 -10.94 5.29 -3.99
C VAL A 335 -9.68 6.04 -3.59
N GLN A 336 -8.54 5.58 -4.09
CA GLN A 336 -7.23 6.15 -3.75
C GLN A 336 -6.51 6.55 -5.04
N LYS A 337 -5.79 7.67 -5.02
CA LYS A 337 -4.99 8.09 -6.17
C LYS A 337 -3.88 7.06 -6.41
N TYR A 338 -3.78 6.58 -7.65
CA TYR A 338 -2.71 5.66 -8.02
C TYR A 338 -1.38 6.41 -8.18
N VAL A 339 -0.30 5.85 -7.64
CA VAL A 339 1.07 6.34 -7.82
C VAL A 339 1.55 5.92 -9.21
N GLU A 340 1.55 6.86 -10.14
CA GLU A 340 1.80 6.59 -11.58
C GLU A 340 3.30 6.61 -11.91
N ARG A 341 4.06 7.50 -11.28
CA ARG A 341 5.52 7.60 -11.42
C ARG A 341 6.23 6.84 -10.31
N LEU A 342 6.40 5.54 -10.55
CA LEU A 342 6.98 4.58 -9.61
C LEU A 342 8.48 4.39 -9.86
N LEU A 343 9.24 4.17 -8.79
CA LEU A 343 10.52 3.49 -8.89
C LEU A 343 10.28 2.07 -9.41
N LEU A 344 10.89 1.75 -10.56
CA LEU A 344 10.83 0.43 -11.17
C LEU A 344 12.19 -0.27 -11.08
N VAL A 345 12.15 -1.59 -10.94
CA VAL A 345 13.33 -2.44 -11.06
C VAL A 345 13.21 -3.19 -12.38
N PHE A 346 14.12 -2.94 -13.30
CA PHE A 346 14.10 -3.51 -14.65
C PHE A 346 12.74 -3.34 -15.38
N GLY A 347 12.08 -2.21 -15.17
CA GLY A 347 10.77 -1.91 -15.77
C GLY A 347 9.58 -2.63 -15.10
N THR A 348 9.79 -3.31 -13.97
CA THR A 348 8.78 -4.07 -13.25
C THR A 348 8.39 -3.37 -11.95
N LYS A 349 7.08 -3.27 -11.70
CA LYS A 349 6.52 -2.73 -10.45
C LYS A 349 6.81 -3.67 -9.29
N PHE A 350 7.10 -3.10 -8.13
CA PHE A 350 7.18 -3.83 -6.87
C PHE A 350 6.56 -3.03 -5.71
N ASP A 351 6.27 -3.73 -4.62
CA ASP A 351 6.06 -3.14 -3.30
C ASP A 351 7.02 -3.75 -2.27
N ILE A 352 7.14 -3.13 -1.10
CA ILE A 352 7.87 -3.65 0.06
C ILE A 352 6.89 -4.02 1.16
N ARG A 353 7.03 -5.24 1.68
CA ARG A 353 6.46 -5.67 2.96
C ARG A 353 7.42 -5.34 4.08
N GLN A 354 7.06 -4.37 4.91
CA GLN A 354 7.81 -3.94 6.08
C GLN A 354 7.12 -4.43 7.37
N TRP A 355 7.86 -5.13 8.24
CA TRP A 355 7.32 -5.58 9.53
C TRP A 355 7.53 -4.53 10.63
N ILE A 356 6.48 -4.34 11.43
CA ILE A 356 6.43 -3.41 12.56
C ILE A 356 5.83 -4.16 13.76
N LEU A 357 6.47 -4.09 14.92
CA LEU A 357 5.96 -4.68 16.16
C LEU A 357 5.56 -3.56 17.11
N VAL A 358 4.31 -3.58 17.58
CA VAL A 358 3.84 -2.69 18.65
C VAL A 358 3.70 -3.51 19.92
N THR A 359 4.43 -3.13 20.96
CA THR A 359 4.42 -3.84 22.26
C THR A 359 3.60 -3.13 23.31
N ASN A 360 3.29 -1.85 23.11
CA ASN A 360 2.42 -1.09 23.99
C ASN A 360 1.81 0.09 23.22
N TRP A 361 0.59 0.47 23.59
CA TRP A 361 -0.11 1.67 23.08
C TRP A 361 -0.17 2.80 24.11
N ASN A 362 0.13 2.52 25.38
CA ASN A 362 0.18 3.51 26.44
C ASN A 362 1.29 3.19 27.48
N PRO A 363 2.50 3.77 27.37
CA PRO A 363 2.96 4.63 26.27
C PRO A 363 3.15 3.86 24.95
N LEU A 364 2.92 4.51 23.81
CA LEU A 364 3.10 3.89 22.50
C LEU A 364 4.57 3.49 22.30
N THR A 365 4.80 2.20 22.04
CA THR A 365 6.15 1.61 21.88
C THR A 365 6.21 0.82 20.57
N VAL A 366 7.02 1.30 19.62
CA VAL A 366 7.07 0.80 18.24
C VAL A 366 8.47 0.34 17.87
N TRP A 367 8.53 -0.90 17.36
CA TRP A 367 9.75 -1.52 16.87
C TRP A 367 9.68 -1.71 15.36
N PHE A 368 10.72 -1.31 14.66
CA PHE A 368 10.86 -1.45 13.21
C PHE A 368 11.81 -2.60 12.91
N TYR A 369 11.41 -3.54 12.06
CA TYR A 369 12.28 -4.66 11.68
C TYR A 369 13.23 -4.22 10.55
N ARG A 370 14.54 -4.35 10.73
CA ARG A 370 15.53 -3.81 9.77
C ARG A 370 15.57 -4.50 8.41
N ASP A 371 15.19 -5.78 8.37
CA ASP A 371 15.06 -6.52 7.11
C ASP A 371 13.61 -6.47 6.59
N SER A 372 13.45 -6.49 5.28
CA SER A 372 12.14 -6.53 4.60
C SER A 372 12.26 -7.27 3.28
N TYR A 373 11.13 -7.54 2.62
CA TYR A 373 11.11 -8.16 1.30
C TYR A 373 10.22 -7.41 0.32
N LEU A 374 10.56 -7.54 -0.96
CA LEU A 374 9.88 -6.94 -2.09
C LEU A 374 9.04 -8.00 -2.81
N ARG A 375 7.91 -7.60 -3.36
CA ARG A 375 7.09 -8.46 -4.23
C ARG A 375 6.98 -7.83 -5.61
N PHE A 376 7.36 -8.57 -6.66
CA PHE A 376 7.28 -8.09 -8.03
C PHE A 376 5.96 -8.47 -8.71
N CYS A 377 5.49 -7.59 -9.57
CA CYS A 377 4.51 -7.92 -10.60
C CYS A 377 5.12 -8.88 -11.64
N SER A 378 4.29 -9.72 -12.27
CA SER A 378 4.71 -10.71 -13.27
C SER A 378 4.92 -10.13 -14.65
N GLN A 379 4.42 -8.92 -14.88
CA GLN A 379 4.43 -8.23 -16.17
C GLN A 379 5.12 -6.85 -16.05
N PRO A 380 5.77 -6.36 -17.13
CA PRO A 380 6.33 -5.00 -17.17
C PRO A 380 5.27 -3.95 -16.89
N PHE A 381 5.65 -2.91 -16.15
CA PHE A 381 4.76 -1.83 -15.80
C PHE A 381 4.32 -1.04 -17.05
N SER A 382 3.03 -0.73 -17.14
CA SER A 382 2.48 0.11 -18.21
C SER A 382 1.16 0.71 -17.79
N LEU A 383 1.01 2.03 -17.88
CA LEU A 383 -0.25 2.71 -17.64
C LEU A 383 -1.22 2.67 -18.85
N ARG A 384 -0.86 1.94 -19.91
CA ARG A 384 -1.77 1.66 -21.04
C ARG A 384 -2.67 0.46 -20.78
N HIS A 385 -2.22 -0.46 -19.92
CA HIS A 385 -2.93 -1.69 -19.60
C HIS A 385 -3.04 -1.81 -18.08
N LEU A 386 -4.23 -1.51 -17.55
CA LEU A 386 -4.50 -1.44 -16.11
C LEU A 386 -4.82 -2.81 -15.49
N ASP A 387 -4.33 -3.90 -16.09
CA ASP A 387 -4.62 -5.24 -15.62
C ASP A 387 -3.86 -5.60 -14.33
N PRO A 388 -4.41 -6.50 -13.48
CA PRO A 388 -3.80 -6.87 -12.21
C PRO A 388 -2.34 -7.36 -12.30
N ALA A 389 -1.94 -7.99 -13.41
CA ALA A 389 -0.63 -8.60 -13.53
C ALA A 389 0.51 -7.57 -13.50
N ARG A 390 0.23 -6.32 -13.90
CA ARG A 390 1.17 -5.18 -13.96
C ARG A 390 1.09 -4.26 -12.75
N HIS A 391 -0.06 -4.27 -12.06
CA HIS A 391 -0.39 -3.24 -11.06
C HIS A 391 -0.56 -3.75 -9.64
N LEU A 392 -0.76 -5.05 -9.40
CA LEU A 392 -1.01 -5.59 -8.05
C LEU A 392 0.06 -6.59 -7.63
N CYS A 393 0.91 -6.26 -6.67
CA CYS A 393 2.07 -7.10 -6.30
C CYS A 393 1.73 -8.28 -5.36
N ASN A 394 0.47 -8.43 -4.95
CA ASN A 394 0.05 -9.49 -4.03
C ASN A 394 0.35 -10.88 -4.62
N VAL A 395 1.00 -11.74 -3.82
CA VAL A 395 1.38 -13.10 -4.22
C VAL A 395 0.17 -13.92 -4.68
N SER A 396 -0.97 -13.79 -3.99
CA SER A 396 -2.26 -14.43 -4.32
C SER A 396 -2.79 -14.08 -5.73
N ILE A 397 -2.48 -12.88 -6.22
CA ILE A 397 -2.85 -12.43 -7.56
C ILE A 397 -1.79 -12.90 -8.54
N GLN A 398 -0.52 -12.65 -8.23
CA GLN A 398 0.58 -12.92 -9.15
C GLN A 398 0.75 -14.42 -9.44
N LYS A 399 0.40 -15.33 -8.53
CA LYS A 399 0.40 -16.78 -8.79
C LYS A 399 -0.50 -17.20 -9.97
N ARG A 400 -1.50 -16.38 -10.32
CA ARG A 400 -2.44 -16.62 -11.43
C ARG A 400 -1.91 -16.21 -12.80
N TYR A 401 -0.79 -15.48 -12.84
CA TYR A 401 -0.22 -14.93 -14.07
C TYR A 401 1.18 -15.51 -14.33
N PRO A 402 1.46 -15.93 -15.58
CA PRO A 402 2.81 -16.34 -15.96
C PRO A 402 3.75 -15.12 -15.96
N LEU A 403 5.04 -15.39 -15.86
CA LEU A 403 6.06 -14.37 -16.07
C LEU A 403 6.01 -13.87 -17.51
N ALA A 404 6.30 -12.59 -17.72
CA ALA A 404 6.34 -11.99 -19.04
C ALA A 404 7.35 -12.66 -19.98
N GLN A 405 7.03 -12.65 -21.27
CA GLN A 405 8.01 -12.96 -22.30
C GLN A 405 9.15 -11.93 -22.23
N GLY A 406 10.39 -12.41 -22.10
CA GLY A 406 11.54 -11.54 -21.87
C GLY A 406 11.72 -11.12 -20.40
N TRP A 407 11.22 -11.91 -19.44
CA TRP A 407 11.50 -11.73 -18.01
C TRP A 407 12.99 -11.48 -17.78
N HIS A 408 13.31 -10.36 -17.13
CA HIS A 408 14.68 -9.92 -17.01
C HIS A 408 15.48 -10.91 -16.13
N PRO A 409 16.66 -11.39 -16.58
CA PRO A 409 17.35 -12.53 -15.95
C PRO A 409 17.85 -12.25 -14.52
N ARG A 410 17.95 -10.98 -14.11
CA ARG A 410 18.30 -10.61 -12.73
C ARG A 410 17.10 -10.56 -11.79
N LEU A 411 15.86 -10.62 -12.30
CA LEU A 411 14.67 -10.74 -11.46
C LEU A 411 14.45 -12.20 -11.05
N PRO A 412 14.02 -12.46 -9.82
CA PRO A 412 13.87 -13.81 -9.31
C PRO A 412 12.60 -14.47 -9.87
N LEU A 413 12.64 -15.77 -10.14
CA LEU A 413 11.50 -16.51 -10.68
C LEU A 413 10.32 -16.58 -9.68
N ASP A 414 10.61 -16.58 -8.39
CA ASP A 414 9.61 -16.54 -7.32
C ASP A 414 9.02 -15.13 -7.10
N ARG A 415 9.53 -14.12 -7.81
CA ARG A 415 9.13 -12.70 -7.74
C ARG A 415 9.36 -12.06 -6.38
N ILE A 416 10.28 -12.58 -5.57
CA ILE A 416 10.61 -12.03 -4.25
C ILE A 416 12.09 -11.63 -4.16
N TRP A 417 12.34 -10.40 -3.72
CA TRP A 417 13.67 -9.96 -3.29
C TRP A 417 13.71 -9.66 -1.82
N SER A 418 14.89 -9.81 -1.21
CA SER A 418 15.20 -9.19 0.07
C SER A 418 15.56 -7.72 -0.12
N CYS A 419 15.38 -6.91 0.93
CA CYS A 419 15.80 -5.51 0.93
C CYS A 419 17.31 -5.34 0.60
N ARG A 420 18.16 -6.32 0.93
CA ARG A 420 19.59 -6.32 0.58
C ARG A 420 19.82 -6.41 -0.92
N GLN A 421 18.99 -7.18 -1.64
CA GLN A 421 19.05 -7.24 -3.11
C GLN A 421 18.61 -5.92 -3.73
N LEU A 422 17.61 -5.25 -3.15
CA LEU A 422 17.23 -3.90 -3.56
C LEU A 422 18.37 -2.90 -3.30
N GLN A 423 19.01 -2.92 -2.14
CA GLN A 423 20.16 -2.05 -1.82
C GLN A 423 21.30 -2.25 -2.83
N ALA A 424 21.61 -3.50 -3.18
CA ALA A 424 22.62 -3.80 -4.21
C ALA A 424 22.21 -3.24 -5.59
N TYR A 425 20.93 -3.37 -5.97
CA TYR A 425 20.42 -2.77 -7.20
C TYR A 425 20.51 -1.24 -7.19
N LEU A 426 20.10 -0.60 -6.09
CA LEU A 426 20.19 0.85 -5.91
C LEU A 426 21.64 1.34 -6.03
N ALA A 427 22.60 0.63 -5.41
CA ALA A 427 24.01 0.94 -5.55
C ALA A 427 24.48 0.81 -7.00
N GLN A 428 24.05 -0.23 -7.71
CA GLN A 428 24.39 -0.42 -9.12
C GLN A 428 23.87 0.71 -10.02
N VAL A 429 22.70 1.29 -9.72
CA VAL A 429 22.14 2.41 -10.48
C VAL A 429 22.54 3.79 -9.94
N GLY A 430 23.56 3.86 -9.07
CA GLY A 430 24.10 5.12 -8.55
C GLY A 430 23.23 5.80 -7.49
N ARG A 431 22.36 5.05 -6.81
CA ARG A 431 21.39 5.53 -5.81
C ARG A 431 21.53 4.81 -4.46
N ALA A 432 22.73 4.35 -4.10
CA ALA A 432 22.99 3.59 -2.87
C ALA A 432 22.42 4.26 -1.61
N GLU A 433 22.63 5.58 -1.50
CA GLU A 433 22.23 6.38 -0.35
C GLU A 433 20.71 6.49 -0.16
N ALA A 434 19.92 6.29 -1.23
CA ALA A 434 18.47 6.44 -1.18
C ALA A 434 17.82 5.49 -0.15
N TRP A 435 18.38 4.30 0.06
CA TRP A 435 17.86 3.36 1.04
C TRP A 435 17.94 3.91 2.47
N HIS A 436 19.11 4.42 2.87
CA HIS A 436 19.37 4.86 4.24
C HIS A 436 18.93 6.30 4.50
N GLN A 437 18.98 7.17 3.49
CA GLN A 437 18.68 8.60 3.63
C GLN A 437 17.21 8.94 3.33
N VAL A 438 16.51 8.14 2.52
CA VAL A 438 15.14 8.44 2.06
C VAL A 438 14.16 7.34 2.43
N MET A 439 14.37 6.12 1.91
CA MET A 439 13.37 5.05 1.99
C MET A 439 13.11 4.60 3.42
N VAL A 440 14.15 4.25 4.19
CA VAL A 440 13.98 3.79 5.58
C VAL A 440 13.44 4.89 6.50
N PRO A 441 13.99 6.11 6.53
CA PRO A 441 13.44 7.20 7.33
C PRO A 441 11.98 7.51 6.98
N GLY A 442 11.64 7.57 5.69
CA GLY A 442 10.27 7.83 5.25
C GLY A 442 9.30 6.70 5.62
N MET A 443 9.69 5.43 5.51
CA MET A 443 8.87 4.30 5.96
C MET A 443 8.63 4.36 7.48
N LYS A 444 9.65 4.68 8.28
CA LYS A 444 9.51 4.87 9.74
C LYS A 444 8.54 6.01 10.04
N ALA A 445 8.70 7.16 9.39
CA ALA A 445 7.83 8.32 9.58
C ALA A 445 6.37 8.03 9.22
N ALA A 446 6.12 7.38 8.07
CA ALA A 446 4.79 7.00 7.62
C ALA A 446 4.10 6.02 8.59
N VAL A 447 4.84 5.02 9.07
CA VAL A 447 4.33 4.07 10.08
C VAL A 447 3.98 4.80 11.38
N LEU A 448 4.86 5.68 11.86
CA LEU A 448 4.59 6.43 13.09
C LEU A 448 3.39 7.36 12.93
N GLY A 449 3.25 8.05 11.79
CA GLY A 449 2.07 8.86 11.48
C GLY A 449 0.79 8.03 11.51
N ALA A 450 0.79 6.86 10.87
CA ALA A 450 -0.37 5.96 10.86
C ALA A 450 -0.73 5.43 12.25
N LEU A 451 0.25 4.92 13.02
CA LEU A 451 -0.01 4.38 14.36
C LEU A 451 -0.51 5.47 15.31
N ARG A 452 0.15 6.63 15.31
CA ARG A 452 -0.25 7.77 16.14
C ARG A 452 -1.65 8.28 15.83
N SER A 453 -2.05 8.31 14.55
CA SER A 453 -3.41 8.70 14.15
C SER A 453 -4.51 7.78 14.69
N ALA A 454 -4.15 6.59 15.18
CA ALA A 454 -5.08 5.60 15.72
C ALA A 454 -4.86 5.32 17.22
N GLN A 455 -3.95 6.02 17.90
CA GLN A 455 -3.54 5.71 19.27
C GLN A 455 -4.72 5.73 20.24
N ASP A 456 -5.63 6.69 20.11
CA ASP A 456 -6.82 6.82 20.97
C ASP A 456 -7.92 5.79 20.67
N LEU A 457 -7.82 5.08 19.53
CA LEU A 457 -8.81 4.11 19.09
C LEU A 457 -8.50 2.68 19.56
N VAL A 458 -7.27 2.42 20.01
CA VAL A 458 -6.83 1.07 20.36
C VAL A 458 -7.00 0.79 21.85
N VAL A 459 -7.83 -0.20 22.17
CA VAL A 459 -7.93 -0.74 23.53
C VAL A 459 -6.66 -1.53 23.85
N SER A 460 -5.80 -0.88 24.64
CA SER A 460 -4.51 -1.43 25.04
C SER A 460 -4.64 -2.47 26.15
N ARG A 461 -3.75 -3.48 26.12
CA ARG A 461 -3.53 -4.43 27.21
C ARG A 461 -2.03 -4.65 27.34
N LYS A 462 -1.47 -4.44 28.54
CA LYS A 462 0.00 -4.47 28.77
C LYS A 462 0.69 -5.76 28.33
N SER A 463 0.00 -6.89 28.40
CA SER A 463 0.53 -8.20 27.96
C SER A 463 0.08 -8.59 26.56
N SER A 464 -0.42 -7.64 25.78
CA SER A 464 -0.68 -7.81 24.36
C SER A 464 0.38 -7.10 23.54
N PHE A 465 0.74 -7.68 22.42
CA PHE A 465 1.55 -7.06 21.37
C PHE A 465 0.91 -7.38 20.02
N GLU A 466 1.32 -6.69 18.97
CA GLU A 466 0.83 -6.98 17.62
C GLU A 466 1.95 -6.79 16.61
N LEU A 467 2.11 -7.77 15.72
CA LEU A 467 3.01 -7.69 14.57
C LEU A 467 2.20 -7.28 13.34
N TYR A 468 2.53 -6.13 12.77
CA TYR A 468 1.92 -5.60 11.57
C TYR A 468 2.83 -5.77 10.34
N GLY A 469 2.21 -5.81 9.16
CA GLY A 469 2.90 -5.71 7.88
C GLY A 469 2.43 -4.48 7.10
N ALA A 470 3.28 -3.46 7.00
CA ALA A 470 3.04 -2.27 6.19
C ALA A 470 3.51 -2.49 4.75
N ASP A 471 2.68 -2.13 3.78
CA ASP A 471 2.97 -2.25 2.35
C ASP A 471 3.30 -0.88 1.76
N PHE A 472 4.46 -0.76 1.14
CA PHE A 472 4.97 0.48 0.54
C PHE A 472 5.27 0.35 -0.94
N VAL A 473 4.94 1.38 -1.71
CA VAL A 473 5.54 1.63 -3.03
C VAL A 473 6.42 2.87 -2.98
N PHE A 474 7.19 3.12 -4.03
CA PHE A 474 8.17 4.20 -4.04
C PHE A 474 8.01 5.06 -5.29
N GLY A 475 8.08 6.38 -5.13
CA GLY A 475 8.17 7.31 -6.25
C GLY A 475 9.53 7.19 -6.97
N GLU A 476 9.65 7.78 -8.15
CA GLU A 476 10.93 7.85 -8.89
C GLU A 476 12.06 8.54 -8.11
N ASP A 477 11.68 9.39 -7.14
CA ASP A 477 12.52 10.07 -6.15
C ASP A 477 12.87 9.21 -4.93
N CYS A 478 12.49 7.93 -4.95
CA CYS A 478 12.64 6.96 -3.87
C CYS A 478 11.84 7.29 -2.59
N GLN A 479 10.91 8.26 -2.63
CA GLN A 479 10.04 8.54 -1.48
C GLN A 479 9.05 7.39 -1.26
N PRO A 480 8.89 6.89 -0.02
CA PRO A 480 7.95 5.82 0.30
C PRO A 480 6.51 6.34 0.37
N TRP A 481 5.60 5.57 -0.23
CA TRP A 481 4.16 5.78 -0.18
C TRP A 481 3.48 4.58 0.47
N LEU A 482 2.91 4.80 1.65
CA LEU A 482 2.16 3.79 2.40
C LEU A 482 0.88 3.43 1.63
N LEU A 483 0.64 2.13 1.43
CA LEU A 483 -0.56 1.63 0.75
C LEU A 483 -1.59 1.04 1.71
N GLU A 484 -1.14 0.23 2.66
CA GLU A 484 -1.96 -0.41 3.69
C GLU A 484 -1.09 -0.91 4.85
N ILE A 485 -1.71 -1.11 6.00
CA ILE A 485 -1.11 -1.80 7.15
C ILE A 485 -1.97 -3.03 7.43
N ASN A 486 -1.35 -4.21 7.45
CA ASN A 486 -2.03 -5.48 7.67
C ASN A 486 -1.80 -5.98 9.09
N VAL A 487 -2.87 -6.34 9.81
CA VAL A 487 -2.81 -7.18 11.02
C VAL A 487 -2.54 -8.63 10.58
N SER A 488 -1.83 -9.39 11.42
CA SER A 488 -1.46 -10.79 11.12
C SER A 488 -0.83 -10.97 9.73
N PRO A 489 0.30 -10.30 9.41
CA PRO A 489 0.95 -10.49 8.13
C PRO A 489 1.30 -11.96 7.93
N THR A 490 1.05 -12.48 6.72
CA THR A 490 1.36 -13.90 6.40
C THR A 490 2.80 -14.25 6.73
N MET A 491 2.97 -15.38 7.41
CA MET A 491 4.26 -16.00 7.73
C MET A 491 4.54 -17.24 6.88
N ALA A 492 3.64 -17.56 5.95
CA ALA A 492 3.79 -18.71 5.07
C ALA A 492 4.98 -18.50 4.11
N PRO A 493 5.87 -19.50 3.96
CA PRO A 493 6.99 -19.41 3.05
C PRO A 493 6.53 -19.54 1.59
N SER A 494 6.62 -18.45 0.84
CA SER A 494 6.37 -18.43 -0.62
C SER A 494 7.65 -18.49 -1.47
N SER A 495 8.82 -18.30 -0.85
CA SER A 495 10.14 -18.23 -1.47
C SER A 495 11.22 -18.55 -0.44
N ALA A 496 12.46 -18.76 -0.89
CA ALA A 496 13.60 -18.87 0.03
C ALA A 496 13.80 -17.61 0.88
N VAL A 497 13.50 -16.43 0.32
CA VAL A 497 13.59 -15.15 1.03
C VAL A 497 12.56 -15.07 2.14
N THR A 498 11.28 -15.31 1.83
CA THR A 498 10.20 -15.26 2.84
C THR A 498 10.35 -16.38 3.87
N SER A 499 10.76 -17.59 3.48
CA SER A 499 11.07 -18.67 4.43
C SER A 499 12.08 -18.23 5.49
N ARG A 500 13.22 -17.67 5.08
CA ARG A 500 14.26 -17.19 5.99
C ARG A 500 13.80 -16.00 6.84
N LEU A 501 13.19 -14.99 6.22
CA LEU A 501 12.83 -13.75 6.90
C LEU A 501 11.64 -13.92 7.84
N CYS A 502 10.59 -14.67 7.44
CA CYS A 502 9.45 -14.99 8.30
C CYS A 502 9.88 -15.81 9.52
N ALA A 503 10.82 -16.74 9.36
CA ALA A 503 11.38 -17.47 10.50
C ALA A 503 12.20 -16.54 11.43
N SER A 504 12.99 -15.64 10.85
CA SER A 504 13.82 -14.70 11.61
C SER A 504 12.98 -13.69 12.41
N VAL A 505 11.94 -13.11 11.80
CA VAL A 505 11.07 -12.15 12.49
C VAL A 505 10.29 -12.81 13.63
N GLN A 506 9.81 -14.05 13.45
CA GLN A 506 9.17 -14.81 14.54
C GLN A 506 10.11 -15.03 15.73
N ARG A 507 11.37 -15.39 15.47
CA ARG A 507 12.40 -15.51 16.51
C ARG A 507 12.64 -14.20 17.22
N ASP A 508 12.76 -13.12 16.47
CA ASP A 508 13.11 -11.82 17.00
C ASP A 508 11.93 -11.15 17.73
N VAL A 509 10.69 -11.50 17.38
CA VAL A 509 9.50 -11.14 18.18
C VAL A 509 9.62 -11.75 19.57
N LEU A 510 9.94 -13.06 19.69
CA LEU A 510 10.12 -13.70 20.99
C LEU A 510 11.23 -13.06 21.83
N ARG A 511 12.32 -12.61 21.19
CA ARG A 511 13.37 -11.85 21.87
C ARG A 511 12.81 -10.58 22.51
N VAL A 512 11.99 -9.83 21.79
CA VAL A 512 11.40 -8.58 22.29
C VAL A 512 10.33 -8.83 23.35
N VAL A 513 9.46 -9.83 23.18
CA VAL A 513 8.25 -9.98 24.02
C VAL A 513 8.40 -10.96 25.18
N ILE A 514 9.38 -11.87 25.11
CA ILE A 514 9.72 -12.83 26.18
C ILE A 514 11.10 -12.46 26.76
N ASP A 515 12.16 -12.60 25.96
CA ASP A 515 13.53 -12.59 26.49
C ASP A 515 13.88 -11.24 27.15
N ARG A 516 13.39 -10.11 26.61
CA ARG A 516 13.58 -8.77 27.22
C ARG A 516 12.82 -8.52 28.50
N ARG A 517 11.79 -9.32 28.82
CA ARG A 517 11.10 -9.23 30.12
C ARG A 517 12.01 -9.73 31.24
N ASP A 518 12.84 -10.73 30.94
CA ASP A 518 13.78 -11.32 31.89
C ASP A 518 15.12 -10.56 31.89
N ASP A 519 15.61 -10.14 30.72
CA ASP A 519 16.84 -9.36 30.55
C ASP A 519 16.64 -8.17 29.59
N PRO A 520 16.46 -6.94 30.11
CA PRO A 520 16.32 -5.74 29.29
C PRO A 520 17.54 -5.38 28.43
N THR A 521 18.69 -6.04 28.60
CA THR A 521 19.90 -5.81 27.78
C THR A 521 20.04 -6.82 26.65
N CYS A 522 19.18 -7.85 26.59
CA CYS A 522 19.32 -8.90 25.61
C CYS A 522 19.10 -8.39 24.16
N PRO A 523 19.76 -9.01 23.16
CA PRO A 523 19.63 -8.60 21.77
C PRO A 523 18.19 -8.74 21.25
N THR A 524 17.72 -7.75 20.50
CA THR A 524 16.41 -7.74 19.83
C THR A 524 16.42 -8.36 18.44
N GLY A 525 17.54 -8.99 18.05
CA GLY A 525 17.77 -9.42 16.68
C GLY A 525 17.76 -8.23 15.72
N ALA A 526 16.94 -8.28 14.67
CA ALA A 526 16.83 -7.20 13.71
C ALA A 526 15.76 -6.14 14.05
N PHE A 527 15.05 -6.25 15.19
CA PHE A 527 14.17 -5.19 15.65
C PHE A 527 14.97 -4.00 16.20
N GLU A 528 14.60 -2.81 15.76
CA GLU A 528 15.09 -1.52 16.24
C GLU A 528 13.93 -0.77 16.91
N LEU A 529 14.14 -0.28 18.14
CA LEU A 529 13.16 0.61 18.79
C LEU A 529 13.20 1.97 18.08
N ILE A 530 12.11 2.33 17.39
CA ILE A 530 12.03 3.60 16.65
C ILE A 530 11.19 4.65 17.35
N TYR A 531 10.35 4.24 18.31
CA TYR A 531 9.51 5.14 19.06
C TYR A 531 9.13 4.56 20.42
N LYS A 532 9.20 5.41 21.44
CA LYS A 532 8.68 5.16 22.78
C LYS A 532 8.28 6.51 23.37
N GLU A 533 6.98 6.68 23.64
CA GLU A 533 6.46 7.88 24.31
C GLU A 533 6.93 8.00 25.76
#